data_AF-A0A7G8ESU3-F1
#
_entry.id   AF-A0A7G8ESU3-F1
#
_cell.length_a   1.000
_cell.length_b   1.000
_cell.length_c   1.000
_cell.angle_alpha   90.00
_cell.angle_beta   90.00
_cell.angle_gamma   90.00
#
_symmetry.space_group_name_H-M   'P 1'
#
loop_
_entity.id
_entity.type
_entity.pdbx_description
1 polymer ?
#
loop_
_entity_poly.entity_id
_entity_poly.type
_entity_poly.pdbx_seq_one_letter_code
_entity_poly.pdbx_strand_id
1 'polypeptide(L)'
;MVILRQTPALLVSDRVRRRALVMGFPGLALALVLMGCSARTGPSWKVFPLSRRSPHDGLAVVSQPDGFGLHLFLETDTSDPERCEPRWFPDAARLFNGNGTAPFSAGLAPRDEFFAVVRRKEVRAALQNELKALCAQRAPQARWQWTDPPTQASEVIPVLLPAYEGEDLLTDPAEEQQREKALLGES
;
A
#
# COMPACT_ATOMS: atom_id res chain seq x y z
N MET A 1 35.95 -50.46 35.20
CA MET A 1 35.97 -49.77 36.50
C MET A 1 34.54 -49.34 36.80
N VAL A 2 33.83 -50.16 37.57
CA VAL A 2 32.43 -49.96 37.96
C VAL A 2 32.44 -49.41 39.38
N ILE A 3 31.79 -48.26 39.61
CA ILE A 3 31.39 -47.85 40.96
C ILE A 3 29.95 -47.32 40.88
N LEU A 4 29.02 -48.19 41.27
CA LEU A 4 27.67 -47.87 41.74
C LEU A 4 27.75 -47.24 43.14
N ARG A 5 27.02 -46.15 43.38
CA ARG A 5 26.54 -45.74 44.72
C ARG A 5 25.14 -45.16 44.55
N GLN A 6 24.10 -45.96 44.77
CA GLN A 6 23.38 -46.17 46.04
C GLN A 6 22.66 -44.91 46.56
N THR A 7 21.35 -44.91 46.33
CA THR A 7 20.31 -44.25 47.13
C THR A 7 20.31 -44.79 48.57
N PRO A 8 19.74 -44.02 49.51
CA PRO A 8 18.59 -44.58 50.20
C PRO A 8 17.44 -43.58 50.37
N ALA A 9 16.22 -44.11 50.23
CA ALA A 9 15.00 -43.55 50.78
C ALA A 9 14.77 -44.13 52.19
N LEU A 10 14.38 -43.29 53.14
CA LEU A 10 13.80 -43.62 54.46
C LEU A 10 12.69 -42.58 54.68
N LEU A 11 11.41 -42.92 54.52
CA LEU A 11 10.47 -43.54 55.48
C LEU A 11 10.06 -42.61 56.66
N VAL A 12 8.76 -42.25 56.63
CA VAL A 12 7.73 -42.39 57.70
C VAL A 12 7.39 -41.22 58.63
N SER A 13 6.05 -41.07 58.78
CA SER A 13 5.25 -40.46 59.85
C SER A 13 5.22 -38.93 59.95
N ASP A 14 4.12 -38.27 60.31
CA ASP A 14 2.78 -38.71 60.67
C ASP A 14 1.81 -37.54 60.52
N ARG A 15 0.51 -37.87 60.57
CA ARG A 15 -0.62 -36.95 60.63
C ARG A 15 -0.41 -35.84 61.67
N VAL A 16 -0.89 -34.62 61.39
CA VAL A 16 -1.88 -33.93 62.25
C VAL A 16 -2.65 -32.89 61.40
N ARG A 17 -3.97 -33.05 61.35
CA ARG A 17 -4.94 -32.02 60.93
C ARG A 17 -4.87 -30.83 61.89
N ARG A 18 -4.76 -29.60 61.38
CA ARG A 18 -5.29 -28.42 62.08
C ARG A 18 -6.25 -27.67 61.16
N ARG A 19 -7.53 -27.72 61.54
CA ARG A 19 -8.57 -26.78 61.11
C ARG A 19 -8.39 -25.50 61.93
N ALA A 20 -8.30 -24.37 61.24
CA ALA A 20 -8.55 -23.00 61.74
C ALA A 20 -8.36 -22.09 60.51
N LEU A 21 -9.13 -21.08 60.21
CA LEU A 21 -10.37 -20.53 60.72
C LEU A 21 -10.83 -19.63 59.56
N VAL A 22 -12.05 -19.79 59.07
CA VAL A 22 -12.66 -18.80 58.17
C VAL A 22 -12.99 -17.59 59.02
N MET A 23 -12.36 -16.43 58.76
CA MET A 23 -12.85 -15.14 59.24
C MET A 23 -12.29 -13.97 58.41
N GLY A 24 -13.17 -13.42 57.57
CA GLY A 24 -13.33 -11.99 57.29
C GLY A 24 -12.14 -11.16 56.77
N PHE A 25 -12.16 -10.85 55.48
CA PHE A 25 -11.72 -9.54 54.97
C PHE A 25 -12.63 -9.13 53.79
N PRO A 26 -13.67 -8.31 54.00
CA PRO A 26 -14.43 -7.71 52.91
C PRO A 26 -13.74 -6.40 52.55
N GLY A 27 -12.75 -6.44 51.67
CA GLY A 27 -12.03 -5.21 51.35
C GLY A 27 -10.79 -5.38 50.53
N LEU A 28 -10.86 -6.12 49.41
CA LEU A 28 -9.82 -6.04 48.38
C LEU A 28 -10.33 -6.58 47.03
N ALA A 29 -11.50 -6.14 46.58
CA ALA A 29 -12.07 -6.53 45.29
C ALA A 29 -12.36 -5.31 44.38
N LEU A 30 -11.61 -4.23 44.53
CA LEU A 30 -11.78 -2.99 43.75
C LEU A 30 -10.45 -2.46 43.22
N ALA A 31 -9.65 -3.31 42.59
CA ALA A 31 -8.40 -2.91 41.93
C ALA A 31 -8.11 -3.72 40.65
N LEU A 32 -9.16 -4.07 39.89
CA LEU A 32 -9.06 -4.77 38.61
C LEU A 32 -9.88 -4.09 37.51
N VAL A 33 -10.10 -2.77 37.64
CA VAL A 33 -10.61 -1.91 36.57
C VAL A 33 -9.42 -1.12 36.04
N LEU A 34 -9.28 -1.03 34.71
CA LEU A 34 -8.22 -0.37 33.92
C LEU A 34 -7.17 -1.30 33.29
N MET A 35 -7.55 -2.47 32.77
CA MET A 35 -6.93 -2.97 31.54
C MET A 35 -7.56 -2.23 30.37
N GLY A 36 -7.07 -1.01 30.12
CA GLY A 36 -7.42 -0.24 28.92
C GLY A 36 -7.01 -1.03 27.69
N CYS A 37 -7.98 -1.35 26.83
CA CYS A 37 -7.71 -1.82 25.48
C CYS A 37 -6.92 -0.73 24.74
N SER A 38 -5.60 -0.84 24.71
CA SER A 38 -4.79 -0.10 23.76
C SER A 38 -5.17 -0.61 22.38
N ALA A 39 -6.06 0.12 21.68
CA ALA A 39 -6.32 -0.14 20.28
C ALA A 39 -4.97 -0.13 19.56
N ARG A 40 -4.64 -1.23 18.86
CA ARG A 40 -3.38 -1.36 18.14
C ARG A 40 -3.30 -0.23 17.10
N THR A 41 -2.56 0.83 17.40
CA THR A 41 -2.21 1.93 16.49
C THR A 41 -1.09 1.48 15.54
N GLY A 42 -1.23 0.29 14.98
CA GLY A 42 -0.32 -0.21 13.96
C GLY A 42 -0.74 0.30 12.58
N PRO A 43 0.20 0.44 11.63
CA PRO A 43 -0.13 0.74 10.25
C PRO A 43 -1.11 -0.31 9.71
N SER A 44 -2.25 0.14 9.18
CA SER A 44 -3.35 -0.76 8.83
C SER A 44 -3.08 -1.55 7.54
N TRP A 45 -2.13 -1.09 6.71
CA TRP A 45 -1.75 -1.66 5.39
C TRP A 45 -2.95 -2.14 4.59
N LYS A 46 -4.06 -1.39 4.64
CA LYS A 46 -5.27 -1.72 3.92
C LYS A 46 -5.08 -1.36 2.46
N VAL A 47 -5.47 -2.28 1.60
CA VAL A 47 -5.39 -2.13 0.15
C VAL A 47 -6.79 -2.27 -0.42
N PHE A 48 -7.20 -1.33 -1.27
CA PHE A 48 -8.50 -1.37 -1.94
C PHE A 48 -8.40 -0.70 -3.30
N PRO A 49 -9.23 -1.13 -4.27
CA PRO A 49 -9.30 -0.49 -5.57
C PRO A 49 -9.74 0.97 -5.43
N LEU A 50 -9.13 1.83 -6.23
CA LEU A 50 -9.58 3.20 -6.46
C LEU A 50 -9.83 3.38 -7.95
N SER A 51 -10.81 4.21 -8.28
CA SER A 51 -11.08 4.61 -9.65
C SER A 51 -10.82 6.11 -9.77
N ARG A 52 -10.04 6.49 -10.77
CA ARG A 52 -9.78 7.87 -11.15
C ARG A 52 -10.59 8.25 -12.37
N ARG A 53 -10.44 7.51 -13.46
CA ARG A 53 -11.12 7.73 -14.75
C ARG A 53 -11.96 6.53 -15.14
N SER A 54 -11.43 5.32 -14.94
CA SER A 54 -12.11 4.05 -15.21
C SER A 54 -12.02 3.13 -14.00
N PRO A 55 -12.84 2.07 -13.91
CA PRO A 55 -12.59 1.00 -12.96
C PRO A 55 -11.16 0.44 -13.09
N HIS A 56 -10.58 0.03 -11.96
CA HIS A 56 -9.28 -0.63 -11.86
C HIS A 56 -8.06 0.19 -12.29
N ASP A 57 -8.18 1.51 -12.46
CA ASP A 57 -7.06 2.38 -12.84
C ASP A 57 -6.32 3.02 -11.65
N GLY A 58 -6.63 2.58 -10.43
CA GLY A 58 -6.02 3.07 -9.21
C GLY A 58 -6.02 2.04 -8.08
N LEU A 59 -5.05 2.19 -7.17
CA LEU A 59 -4.96 1.40 -5.95
C LEU A 59 -4.64 2.29 -4.76
N ALA A 60 -5.46 2.21 -3.72
CA ALA A 60 -5.11 2.78 -2.43
C ALA A 60 -4.26 1.83 -1.61
N VAL A 61 -3.22 2.37 -0.99
CA VAL A 61 -2.42 1.68 0.03
C VAL A 61 -2.42 2.55 1.28
N VAL A 62 -3.28 2.22 2.25
CA VAL A 62 -3.42 2.98 3.49
C VAL A 62 -2.45 2.44 4.54
N SER A 63 -1.43 3.24 4.83
CA SER A 63 -0.38 2.89 5.78
C SER A 63 -0.61 3.49 7.16
N GLN A 64 -1.47 4.50 7.32
CA GLN A 64 -1.72 5.17 8.61
C GLN A 64 -3.15 4.95 9.12
N PRO A 65 -3.38 5.02 10.45
CA PRO A 65 -4.72 4.81 11.04
C PRO A 65 -5.78 5.83 10.61
N ASP A 66 -5.36 7.05 10.29
CA ASP A 66 -6.21 8.18 9.86
C ASP A 66 -6.61 8.12 8.38
N GLY A 67 -6.25 7.03 7.68
CA GLY A 67 -6.55 6.87 6.26
C GLY A 67 -5.49 7.47 5.35
N PHE A 68 -4.37 7.98 5.88
CA PHE A 68 -3.26 8.45 5.07
C PHE A 68 -2.47 7.29 4.46
N GLY A 69 -1.96 7.50 3.25
CA GLY A 69 -1.11 6.53 2.57
C GLY A 69 -0.72 6.95 1.16
N LEU A 70 -0.71 5.99 0.24
CA LEU A 70 -0.37 6.19 -1.17
C LEU A 70 -1.55 5.84 -2.07
N HIS A 71 -1.70 6.60 -3.15
CA HIS A 71 -2.52 6.24 -4.30
C HIS A 71 -1.58 5.90 -5.46
N LEU A 72 -1.61 4.62 -5.87
CA LEU A 72 -0.85 4.12 -7.01
C LEU A 72 -1.72 4.22 -8.27
N PHE A 73 -1.20 4.87 -9.30
CA PHE A 73 -1.87 4.94 -10.60
C PHE A 73 -1.58 3.66 -11.40
N LEU A 74 -2.62 3.05 -11.95
CA LEU A 74 -2.53 1.80 -12.69
C LEU A 74 -2.81 2.03 -14.16
N GLU A 75 -1.91 1.51 -14.99
CA GLU A 75 -1.96 1.64 -16.43
C GLU A 75 -1.39 0.37 -17.06
N THR A 76 -1.85 0.05 -18.27
CA THR A 76 -1.38 -1.09 -19.05
C THR A 76 -0.75 -0.61 -20.34
N ASP A 77 0.34 -1.25 -20.75
CA ASP A 77 0.88 -1.13 -22.09
C ASP A 77 0.11 -2.05 -23.05
N THR A 78 -0.39 -1.48 -24.14
CA THR A 78 -1.10 -2.19 -25.22
C THR A 78 -0.54 -1.77 -26.58
N SER A 79 0.72 -1.31 -26.64
CA SER A 79 1.38 -0.93 -27.90
C SER A 79 1.57 -2.13 -28.84
N ASP A 80 1.64 -3.34 -28.31
CA ASP A 80 1.53 -4.59 -29.07
C ASP A 80 0.09 -5.10 -29.04
N PRO A 81 -0.60 -5.28 -30.18
CA PRO A 81 -2.00 -5.69 -30.20
C PRO A 81 -2.24 -7.10 -29.63
N GLU A 82 -1.22 -7.97 -29.55
CA GLU A 82 -1.35 -9.32 -29.00
C GLU A 82 -1.04 -9.40 -27.50
N ARG A 83 -0.45 -8.35 -26.92
CA ARG A 83 0.02 -8.36 -25.53
C ARG A 83 -0.51 -7.17 -24.75
N CYS A 84 -0.75 -7.42 -23.48
CA CYS A 84 -1.15 -6.41 -22.55
C CYS A 84 -0.48 -6.66 -21.21
N GLU A 85 0.34 -5.70 -20.78
CA GLU A 85 1.21 -5.81 -19.61
C GLU A 85 1.15 -4.55 -18.74
N PRO A 86 1.55 -4.62 -17.47
CA PRO A 86 1.66 -3.42 -16.64
C PRO A 86 2.58 -2.37 -17.26
N ARG A 87 2.16 -1.10 -17.22
CA ARG A 87 3.03 0.04 -17.43
C ARG A 87 3.35 0.68 -16.08
N TRP A 88 4.57 0.51 -15.60
CA TRP A 88 4.95 0.91 -14.24
C TRP A 88 5.24 2.41 -14.12
N PHE A 89 4.51 3.08 -13.23
CA PHE A 89 4.73 4.48 -12.84
C PHE A 89 5.09 4.54 -11.35
N PRO A 90 6.38 4.75 -10.99
CA PRO A 90 6.79 4.81 -9.58
C PRO A 90 6.40 6.12 -8.86
N ASP A 91 5.67 7.00 -9.54
CA ASP A 91 5.22 8.29 -9.04
C ASP A 91 3.81 8.16 -8.41
N ALA A 92 3.76 7.72 -7.16
CA ALA A 92 2.52 7.65 -6.39
C ALA A 92 2.05 9.03 -5.93
N ALA A 93 0.75 9.22 -5.76
CA ALA A 93 0.22 10.41 -5.10
C ALA A 93 0.02 10.16 -3.60
N ARG A 94 0.04 11.23 -2.78
CA ARG A 94 -0.40 11.10 -1.38
C ARG A 94 -1.90 10.83 -1.34
N LEU A 95 -2.29 9.84 -0.54
CA LEU A 95 -3.68 9.50 -0.29
C LEU A 95 -4.10 10.05 1.06
N PHE A 96 -5.27 10.69 1.09
CA PHE A 96 -5.94 11.18 2.28
C PHE A 96 -7.32 10.54 2.40
N ASN A 97 -7.77 10.32 3.63
CA ASN A 97 -9.09 9.75 3.93
C ASN A 97 -9.33 8.41 3.22
N GLY A 98 -8.29 7.60 3.02
CA GLY A 98 -8.35 6.35 2.27
C GLY A 98 -9.36 5.35 2.85
N ASN A 99 -9.43 5.24 4.17
CA ASN A 99 -10.39 4.37 4.85
C ASN A 99 -11.79 4.99 5.02
N GLY A 100 -12.01 6.20 4.51
CA GLY A 100 -13.27 6.93 4.59
C GLY A 100 -14.14 6.77 3.34
N THR A 101 -15.22 7.54 3.28
CA THR A 101 -16.20 7.51 2.18
C THR A 101 -15.83 8.40 1.00
N ALA A 102 -14.84 9.28 1.18
CA ALA A 102 -14.39 10.24 0.18
C ALA A 102 -12.85 10.30 0.17
N PRO A 103 -12.17 9.24 -0.30
CA PRO A 103 -10.72 9.27 -0.47
C PRO A 103 -10.34 10.28 -1.55
N PHE A 104 -9.24 11.01 -1.34
CA PHE A 104 -8.71 11.91 -2.35
C PHE A 104 -7.19 11.91 -2.36
N SER A 105 -6.60 12.41 -3.44
CA SER A 105 -5.15 12.43 -3.62
C SER A 105 -4.64 13.81 -3.95
N ALA A 106 -3.49 14.17 -3.38
CA ALA A 106 -2.87 15.47 -3.60
C ALA A 106 -1.35 15.39 -3.46
N GLY A 107 -0.62 15.97 -4.41
CA GLY A 107 0.84 15.98 -4.41
C GLY A 107 1.47 14.60 -4.68
N LEU A 108 2.73 14.62 -5.08
CA LEU A 108 3.52 13.42 -5.31
C LEU A 108 4.15 12.90 -4.01
N ALA A 109 4.18 11.59 -3.86
CA ALA A 109 4.95 10.91 -2.85
C ALA A 109 6.38 10.65 -3.38
N PRO A 110 7.38 10.59 -2.49
CA PRO A 110 8.70 10.08 -2.81
C PRO A 110 8.66 8.67 -3.41
N ARG A 111 9.49 8.41 -4.44
CA ARG A 111 9.53 7.12 -5.16
C ARG A 111 9.96 5.94 -4.29
N ASP A 112 10.78 6.19 -3.27
CA ASP A 112 11.17 5.17 -2.28
C ASP A 112 9.97 4.62 -1.50
N GLU A 113 8.93 5.44 -1.26
CA GLU A 113 7.70 4.96 -0.66
C GLU A 113 6.93 4.03 -1.61
N PHE A 114 6.87 4.34 -2.91
CA PHE A 114 6.35 3.42 -3.92
C PHE A 114 7.11 2.08 -3.87
N PHE A 115 8.44 2.14 -3.92
CA PHE A 115 9.30 0.96 -3.87
C PHE A 115 9.09 0.14 -2.59
N ALA A 116 8.89 0.79 -1.45
CA ALA A 116 8.62 0.12 -0.19
C ALA A 116 7.27 -0.60 -0.20
N VAL A 117 6.21 0.02 -0.74
CA VAL A 117 4.88 -0.60 -0.75
C VAL A 117 4.79 -1.75 -1.74
N VAL A 118 5.39 -1.66 -2.92
CA VAL A 118 5.30 -2.73 -3.93
C VAL A 118 6.13 -3.96 -3.59
N ARG A 119 7.02 -3.91 -2.58
CA ARG A 119 7.68 -5.11 -2.04
C ARG A 119 6.72 -6.00 -1.25
N ARG A 120 5.61 -5.42 -0.75
CA ARG A 120 4.61 -6.14 0.04
C ARG A 120 3.82 -7.11 -0.83
N LYS A 121 3.57 -8.32 -0.32
CA LYS A 121 2.90 -9.38 -1.08
C LYS A 121 1.44 -9.03 -1.33
N GLU A 122 0.78 -8.47 -0.33
CA GLU A 122 -0.60 -8.01 -0.37
C GLU A 122 -0.82 -6.92 -1.42
N VAL A 123 0.11 -5.95 -1.51
CA VAL A 123 0.06 -4.89 -2.52
C VAL A 123 0.28 -5.47 -3.92
N ARG A 124 1.28 -6.35 -4.11
CA ARG A 124 1.52 -6.98 -5.43
C ARG A 124 0.35 -7.83 -5.91
N ALA A 125 -0.27 -8.60 -5.02
CA ALA A 125 -1.44 -9.39 -5.37
C ALA A 125 -2.61 -8.49 -5.81
N ALA A 126 -2.84 -7.39 -5.10
CA ALA A 126 -3.87 -6.42 -5.49
C ALA A 126 -3.53 -5.74 -6.82
N LEU A 127 -2.29 -5.27 -7.01
CA LEU A 127 -1.82 -4.71 -8.27
C LEU A 127 -2.05 -5.66 -9.45
N GLN A 128 -1.69 -6.94 -9.30
CA GLN A 128 -1.86 -7.94 -10.34
C GLN A 128 -3.33 -8.16 -10.70
N ASN A 129 -4.22 -8.17 -9.70
CA ASN A 129 -5.66 -8.34 -9.93
C ASN A 129 -6.26 -7.13 -10.65
N GLU A 130 -5.98 -5.92 -10.16
CA GLU A 130 -6.52 -4.68 -10.73
C GLU A 130 -5.98 -4.45 -12.15
N LEU A 131 -4.67 -4.62 -12.39
CA LEU A 131 -4.08 -4.46 -13.72
C LEU A 131 -4.58 -5.52 -14.72
N LYS A 132 -4.79 -6.76 -14.27
CA LYS A 132 -5.40 -7.79 -15.13
C LYS A 132 -6.84 -7.43 -15.51
N ALA A 133 -7.62 -6.88 -14.57
CA ALA A 133 -8.98 -6.42 -14.84
C ALA A 133 -9.00 -5.20 -15.78
N LEU A 134 -8.09 -4.24 -15.57
CA LEU A 134 -7.92 -3.08 -16.45
C LEU A 134 -7.55 -3.51 -17.88
N CYS A 135 -6.65 -4.49 -17.99
CA CYS A 135 -6.25 -5.08 -19.26
C CYS A 135 -7.43 -5.69 -20.03
N ALA A 136 -8.26 -6.50 -19.35
CA ALA A 136 -9.45 -7.11 -19.94
C ALA A 136 -10.46 -6.07 -20.46
N GLN A 137 -10.52 -4.88 -19.84
CA GLN A 137 -11.39 -3.79 -20.28
C GLN A 137 -10.82 -3.04 -21.50
N ARG A 138 -9.50 -2.82 -21.54
CA ARG A 138 -8.87 -1.98 -22.57
C ARG A 138 -8.45 -2.74 -23.82
N ALA A 139 -8.01 -3.99 -23.66
CA ALA A 139 -7.53 -4.83 -24.74
C ALA A 139 -8.08 -6.27 -24.59
N PRO A 140 -9.40 -6.48 -24.83
CA PRO A 140 -10.07 -7.74 -24.54
C PRO A 140 -9.55 -8.94 -25.34
N GLN A 141 -8.88 -8.71 -26.46
CA GLN A 141 -8.28 -9.75 -27.32
C GLN A 141 -6.79 -9.98 -27.02
N ALA A 142 -6.14 -9.10 -26.25
CA ALA A 142 -4.73 -9.21 -25.96
C ALA A 142 -4.48 -10.23 -24.84
N ARG A 143 -3.33 -10.91 -24.90
CA ARG A 143 -2.90 -11.82 -23.84
C ARG A 143 -2.30 -11.02 -22.69
N TRP A 144 -2.87 -11.22 -21.50
CA TRP A 144 -2.31 -10.69 -20.25
C TRP A 144 -0.92 -11.27 -19.96
N GLN A 145 0.04 -10.38 -19.68
CA GLN A 145 1.38 -10.74 -19.25
C GLN A 145 1.77 -9.91 -18.01
N TRP A 146 2.06 -10.59 -16.90
CA TRP A 146 2.53 -9.93 -15.69
C TRP A 146 4.04 -9.66 -15.76
N THR A 147 4.42 -8.45 -15.41
CA THR A 147 5.79 -8.05 -15.10
C THR A 147 5.80 -7.50 -13.68
N ASP A 148 6.81 -7.81 -12.87
CA ASP A 148 6.85 -7.29 -11.49
C ASP A 148 7.12 -5.78 -11.47
N PRO A 149 6.54 -5.03 -10.51
CA PRO A 149 6.82 -3.60 -10.36
C PRO A 149 8.28 -3.35 -9.97
N PRO A 150 8.86 -2.21 -10.38
CA PRO A 150 10.20 -1.84 -9.95
C PRO A 150 10.22 -1.65 -8.44
N THR A 151 11.18 -2.28 -7.79
CA THR A 151 11.40 -2.20 -6.35
C THR A 151 12.54 -1.27 -5.97
N GLN A 152 13.23 -0.70 -6.95
CA GLN A 152 14.30 0.28 -6.79
C GLN A 152 14.46 1.13 -8.06
N ALA A 153 15.15 2.26 -7.92
CA ALA A 153 15.29 3.24 -8.99
C ALA A 153 15.95 2.69 -10.26
N SER A 154 16.91 1.76 -10.13
CA SER A 154 17.61 1.18 -11.30
C SER A 154 16.74 0.25 -12.14
N GLU A 155 15.59 -0.19 -11.63
CA GLU A 155 14.64 -1.07 -12.34
C GLU A 155 13.58 -0.26 -13.09
N VAL A 156 13.51 1.06 -12.87
CA VAL A 156 12.54 1.93 -13.53
C VAL A 156 12.94 2.11 -14.98
N ILE A 157 12.09 1.64 -15.90
CA ILE A 157 12.24 1.86 -17.34
C ILE A 157 11.69 3.25 -17.65
N PRO A 158 12.51 4.21 -18.12
CA PRO A 158 12.03 5.52 -18.50
C PRO A 158 11.09 5.41 -19.70
N VAL A 159 9.97 6.14 -19.65
CA VAL A 159 9.13 6.34 -20.84
C VAL A 159 9.92 7.18 -21.82
N LEU A 160 10.26 6.59 -22.98
CA LEU A 160 10.81 7.34 -24.10
C LEU A 160 9.68 8.16 -24.70
N LEU A 161 9.68 9.46 -24.41
CA LEU A 161 8.85 10.41 -25.14
C LEU A 161 9.46 10.61 -26.52
N PRO A 162 8.66 10.62 -27.60
CA PRO A 162 9.18 11.03 -28.90
C PRO A 162 9.80 12.42 -28.76
N ALA A 163 10.89 12.66 -29.49
CA ALA A 163 11.42 14.01 -29.59
C ALA A 163 10.33 14.87 -30.25
N TYR A 164 9.95 15.97 -29.61
CA TYR A 164 9.03 16.94 -30.20
C TYR A 164 9.65 17.47 -31.49
N GLU A 165 8.92 17.39 -32.59
CA GLU A 165 9.34 17.96 -33.87
C GLU A 165 8.90 19.43 -33.94
N GLY A 166 9.40 20.19 -34.92
CA GLY A 166 9.16 21.64 -35.01
C GLY A 166 7.68 22.03 -35.06
N GLU A 167 6.83 21.13 -35.55
CA GLU A 167 5.37 21.28 -35.57
C GLU A 167 4.68 21.00 -34.23
N ASP A 168 5.34 20.26 -33.33
CA ASP A 168 4.86 20.01 -31.97
C ASP A 168 5.29 21.11 -30.99
N LEU A 169 6.26 21.93 -31.39
CA LEU A 169 6.70 23.06 -30.58
C LEU A 169 5.63 24.15 -30.60
N LEU A 170 5.40 24.76 -29.44
CA LEU A 170 4.56 25.94 -29.35
C LEU A 170 5.15 27.04 -30.23
N THR A 171 4.30 27.69 -31.03
CA THR A 171 4.64 28.88 -31.81
C THR A 171 5.32 29.92 -30.92
N ASP A 172 6.28 30.66 -31.47
CA ASP A 172 6.90 31.77 -30.76
C ASP A 172 5.81 32.75 -30.26
N PRO A 173 5.78 33.12 -28.96
CA PRO A 173 4.76 34.00 -28.41
C PRO A 173 4.64 35.34 -29.14
N ALA A 174 5.73 35.88 -29.69
CA ALA A 174 5.71 37.13 -30.44
C ALA A 174 5.06 36.94 -31.82
N GLU A 175 5.31 35.80 -32.48
CA GLU A 175 4.65 35.46 -33.75
C GLU A 175 3.15 35.21 -33.56
N GLU A 176 2.76 34.50 -32.50
CA GLU A 176 1.34 34.28 -32.18
C GLU A 176 0.64 35.61 -31.86
N GLN A 177 1.29 36.48 -31.08
CA GLN A 177 0.74 37.80 -30.76
C GLN A 177 0.58 38.69 -32.01
N GLN A 178 1.47 38.58 -33.00
CA GLN A 178 1.32 39.30 -34.28
C GLN A 178 0.14 38.76 -35.10
N ARG A 179 -0.06 37.43 -35.11
CA ARG A 179 -1.23 36.81 -35.74
C ARG A 179 -2.53 37.25 -35.10
N GLU A 180 -2.58 37.26 -33.76
CA GLU A 180 -3.74 37.73 -33.00
C GLU A 180 -4.07 39.18 -33.35
N LYS A 181 -3.08 40.08 -33.32
CA LYS A 181 -3.23 41.50 -33.68
C LYS A 181 -3.73 41.70 -35.12
N ALA A 182 -3.17 40.95 -36.07
CA ALA A 182 -3.60 41.00 -37.46
C ALA A 182 -5.05 40.53 -37.66
N LEU A 183 -5.50 39.52 -36.90
CA LEU A 183 -6.89 39.06 -36.89
C LEU A 183 -7.85 40.09 -36.27
N LEU A 184 -7.39 40.81 -35.26
CA LEU A 184 -8.15 41.86 -34.56
C LEU A 184 -8.13 43.21 -35.28
N GLY A 185 -7.35 43.35 -36.36
CA GLY A 185 -7.19 44.61 -37.10
C GLY A 185 -6.38 45.66 -36.34
N GLU A 186 -5.62 45.24 -35.34
CA GLU A 186 -4.74 46.07 -34.54
C GLU A 186 -3.35 46.07 -35.19
N SER A 187 -3.10 47.00 -36.13
CA SER A 187 -1.79 47.18 -36.78
C SER A 187 -0.90 48.15 -36.01
#